data_AF-A0A6M2A420-F1
#
_entry.id   AF-A0A6M2A420-F1
#
_cell.length_a   1.000
_cell.length_b   1.000
_cell.length_c   1.000
_cell.angle_alpha   90.00
_cell.angle_beta   90.00
_cell.angle_gamma   90.00
#
_symmetry.space_group_name_H-M   'P 1'
#
loop_
_entity.id
_entity.type
_entity.pdbx_description
1 polymer ?
#
loop_
_entity_poly.entity_id
_entity_poly.type
_entity_poly.pdbx_seq_one_letter_code
_entity_poly.pdbx_strand_id
1 'polypeptide(L)'
;LLAMREHCRLSPTTPVEEAVPKRWIMLIEKRLNVKLETVRDFWRCLARLGGFIGRKSDGEPGWQTIWAGYRVLQDMLLGASLFATYG
;
A
#
# COMPACT_ATOMS: atom_id res chain seq x y z
N LEU A 1 -16.74 7.28 5.64
CA LEU A 1 -15.82 8.19 4.88
C LEU A 1 -15.17 9.26 5.75
N LEU A 2 -15.85 9.86 6.74
CA LEU A 2 -15.20 10.77 7.72
C LEU A 2 -14.19 10.07 8.64
N ALA A 3 -14.50 8.87 9.14
CA ALA A 3 -13.66 8.15 10.10
C ALA A 3 -12.23 7.83 9.59
N MET A 4 -12.07 7.72 8.27
CA MET A 4 -10.80 7.41 7.62
C MET A 4 -9.88 8.65 7.53
N ARG A 5 -10.47 9.85 7.52
CA ARG A 5 -9.74 11.13 7.54
C ARG A 5 -9.21 11.46 8.94
N GLU A 6 -9.97 11.11 9.98
CA GLU A 6 -9.56 11.26 11.38
C GLU A 6 -8.33 10.38 11.69
N HIS A 7 -8.37 9.11 11.26
CA HIS A 7 -7.28 8.14 11.47
C HIS A 7 -5.96 8.57 10.81
N CYS A 8 -6.02 9.20 9.62
CA CYS A 8 -4.82 9.70 8.95
C CYS A 8 -4.19 10.94 9.64
N ARG A 9 -4.97 11.69 10.43
CA ARG A 9 -4.46 12.87 11.17
C ARG A 9 -3.96 12.56 12.56
N LEU A 10 -4.54 11.56 13.23
CA LEU A 10 -4.25 11.30 14.64
C LEU A 10 -2.96 10.49 14.87
N SER A 11 -2.43 9.76 13.89
CA SER A 11 -1.21 8.97 14.10
C SER A 11 -0.40 8.70 12.82
N PRO A 12 0.48 9.63 12.41
CA PRO A 12 1.40 9.45 11.27
C PRO A 12 2.45 8.35 11.45
N THR A 13 2.60 7.85 12.67
CA THR A 13 3.64 6.88 13.12
C THR A 13 3.07 5.53 13.52
N THR A 14 1.77 5.27 13.32
CA THR A 14 1.22 3.94 13.61
C THR A 14 1.93 2.92 12.72
N PRO A 15 2.42 1.80 13.31
CA PRO A 15 3.03 0.73 12.54
C PRO A 15 2.04 0.21 11.51
N VAL A 16 2.52 -0.01 10.29
CA VAL A 16 1.69 -0.49 9.16
C VAL A 16 0.96 -1.80 9.49
N GLU A 17 1.53 -2.60 10.38
CA GLU A 17 1.02 -3.90 10.82
C GLU A 17 -0.34 -3.85 11.54
N GLU A 18 -0.70 -2.69 12.11
CA GLU A 18 -1.95 -2.50 12.85
C GLU A 18 -3.11 -2.11 11.92
N ALA A 19 -2.80 -1.39 10.83
CA ALA A 19 -3.79 -0.88 9.89
C ALA A 19 -4.00 -1.76 8.65
N VAL A 20 -3.03 -2.62 8.33
CA VAL A 20 -2.98 -3.35 7.05
C VAL A 20 -2.67 -4.84 7.28
N PRO A 21 -3.36 -5.76 6.59
CA PRO A 21 -3.04 -7.18 6.66
C PRO A 21 -1.57 -7.47 6.30
N LYS A 22 -0.89 -8.31 7.10
CA LYS A 22 0.52 -8.71 6.90
C LYS A 22 0.82 -9.23 5.50
N ARG A 23 -0.14 -9.92 4.87
CA ARG A 23 -0.01 -10.44 3.50
C ARG A 23 0.19 -9.31 2.48
N TRP A 24 -0.44 -8.16 2.67
CA TRP A 24 -0.30 -7.02 1.77
C TRP A 24 1.07 -6.39 1.96
N ILE A 25 1.49 -6.18 3.21
CA ILE A 25 2.81 -5.65 3.56
C ILE A 25 3.90 -6.50 2.92
N MET A 26 3.92 -7.81 3.18
CA MET A 26 4.92 -8.73 2.61
C MET A 26 4.98 -8.67 1.08
N LEU A 27 3.83 -8.52 0.42
CA LEU A 27 3.76 -8.55 -1.03
C LEU A 27 4.30 -7.25 -1.65
N ILE A 28 4.03 -6.11 -1.01
CA ILE A 28 4.58 -4.81 -1.40
C ILE A 28 6.08 -4.76 -1.09
N GLU A 29 6.51 -5.18 0.10
CA GLU A 29 7.92 -5.23 0.49
C GLU A 29 8.72 -6.10 -0.48
N LYS A 30 8.20 -7.28 -0.84
CA LYS A 30 8.85 -8.19 -1.80
C LYS A 30 8.88 -7.64 -3.23
N ARG A 31 7.86 -6.88 -3.65
CA ARG A 31 7.79 -6.30 -5.00
C ARG A 31 8.66 -5.06 -5.17
N LEU A 32 8.68 -4.18 -4.18
CA LEU A 32 9.43 -2.92 -4.24
C LEU A 32 10.81 -3.01 -3.58
N ASN A 33 11.11 -4.10 -2.89
CA ASN A 33 12.34 -4.30 -2.10
C ASN A 33 12.57 -3.15 -1.11
N VAL A 34 11.51 -2.75 -0.42
CA VAL A 34 11.50 -1.68 0.58
C VAL A 34 10.95 -2.22 1.88
N LYS A 35 11.39 -1.65 3.00
CA LYS A 35 10.84 -1.94 4.32
C LYS A 35 9.74 -0.95 4.64
N LEU A 36 8.55 -1.45 4.98
CA LEU A 36 7.39 -0.62 5.31
C LEU A 36 7.29 -0.49 6.82
N GLU A 37 7.62 0.69 7.36
CA GLU A 37 7.55 0.93 8.81
C GLU A 37 6.27 1.70 9.18
N THR A 38 5.83 2.64 8.34
CA THR A 38 4.67 3.48 8.64
C THR A 38 3.52 3.31 7.65
N VAL A 39 2.31 3.63 8.10
CA VAL A 39 1.12 3.72 7.22
C VAL A 39 1.35 4.71 6.06
N ARG A 40 2.11 5.79 6.28
CA ARG A 40 2.48 6.74 5.22
C ARG A 40 3.34 6.08 4.15
N ASP A 41 4.34 5.30 4.56
CA ASP A 41 5.21 4.58 3.62
C ASP A 41 4.42 3.53 2.86
N PHE A 42 3.46 2.88 3.51
CA PHE A 42 2.53 1.96 2.84
C PHE A 42 1.74 2.65 1.74
N TRP A 43 1.09 3.78 2.01
CA TRP A 43 0.32 4.50 0.99
C TRP A 43 1.19 5.02 -0.16
N ARG A 44 2.41 5.49 0.14
CA ARG A 44 3.38 5.88 -0.89
C ARG A 44 3.82 4.71 -1.75
N CYS A 45 4.14 3.57 -1.14
CA CYS A 45 4.53 2.35 -1.86
C CYS A 45 3.38 1.75 -2.65
N LEU A 46 2.16 1.81 -2.12
CA LEU A 46 0.95 1.40 -2.83
C LEU A 46 0.76 2.27 -4.07
N ALA A 47 0.87 3.61 -3.95
CA ALA A 47 0.83 4.49 -5.10
C ALA A 47 1.94 4.14 -6.12
N ARG A 48 3.15 3.80 -5.66
CA ARG A 48 4.26 3.36 -6.54
C ARG A 48 3.93 2.11 -7.35
N LEU A 49 3.21 1.15 -6.75
CA LEU A 49 2.69 -0.01 -7.48
C LEU A 49 1.68 0.36 -8.57
N GLY A 50 0.94 1.45 -8.37
CA GLY A 50 0.00 2.01 -9.35
C GLY A 50 0.64 2.84 -10.46
N GLY A 51 1.98 2.89 -10.54
CA GLY A 51 2.70 3.70 -11.53
C GLY A 51 3.15 5.07 -11.02
N PHE A 52 3.06 5.35 -9.71
CA PHE A 52 3.63 6.56 -9.13
C PHE A 52 5.15 6.46 -9.11
N ILE A 53 5.83 7.31 -9.89
CA ILE A 53 7.30 7.35 -9.92
C ILE A 53 7.85 7.92 -8.59
N GLY A 54 7.09 8.81 -7.94
CA GLY A 54 7.45 9.39 -6.65
C GLY A 54 8.74 10.22 -6.71
N ARG A 55 8.79 11.26 -7.57
CA ARG A 55 9.93 12.16 -7.54
C ARG A 55 9.88 12.99 -6.26
N LYS A 56 11.06 13.32 -5.72
CA LYS A 56 11.26 13.98 -4.41
C LYS A 56 10.50 15.30 -4.22
N SER A 57 9.99 15.90 -5.31
CA SER A 57 9.28 17.18 -5.35
C SER A 57 7.80 17.09 -5.76
N ASP A 58 7.26 15.90 -6.04
CA ASP A 58 5.89 15.75 -6.60
C ASP A 58 4.78 15.87 -5.53
N GLY A 59 5.14 15.85 -4.23
CA GLY A 59 4.17 15.88 -3.14
C GLY A 59 3.63 14.51 -2.74
N GLU A 60 2.53 14.50 -1.97
CA GLU A 60 1.86 13.24 -1.56
C GLU A 60 1.02 12.68 -2.72
N PRO A 61 0.93 11.35 -2.87
CA PRO A 61 0.16 10.73 -3.94
C PRO A 61 -1.34 11.04 -3.80
N GLY A 62 -1.98 11.38 -4.92
CA GLY A 62 -3.42 11.59 -4.99
C GLY A 62 -4.22 10.30 -4.82
N TRP A 63 -5.50 10.43 -4.46
CA TRP A 63 -6.41 9.31 -4.21
C TRP A 63 -6.56 8.36 -5.41
N GLN A 64 -6.50 8.89 -6.64
CA GLN A 64 -6.61 8.08 -7.87
C GLN A 64 -5.40 7.15 -8.04
N THR A 65 -4.20 7.64 -7.73
CA THR A 65 -2.96 6.88 -7.84
C THR A 65 -2.87 5.80 -6.77
N ILE A 66 -3.32 6.12 -5.56
CA ILE A 66 -3.49 5.15 -4.48
C ILE A 66 -4.46 4.04 -4.91
N TRP A 67 -5.59 4.40 -5.50
CA TRP A 67 -6.59 3.43 -5.98
C TRP A 67 -6.06 2.55 -7.12
N ALA A 68 -5.31 3.12 -8.05
CA ALA A 68 -4.64 2.36 -9.11
C ALA A 68 -3.68 1.32 -8.52
N GLY A 69 -2.87 1.70 -7.53
CA GLY A 69 -1.99 0.79 -6.81
C GLY A 69 -2.72 -0.30 -6.04
N TYR A 70 -3.85 0.05 -5.43
CA TYR A 70 -4.72 -0.91 -4.75
C TYR A 70 -5.26 -1.98 -5.68
N ARG A 71 -5.67 -1.62 -6.91
CA ARG A 71 -6.12 -2.61 -7.91
C ARG A 71 -5.01 -3.59 -8.27
N VAL A 72 -3.80 -3.10 -8.50
CA VAL A 72 -2.63 -3.95 -8.78
C VAL A 72 -2.36 -4.90 -7.60
N LEU A 73 -2.45 -4.41 -6.36
CA LEU A 73 -2.30 -5.25 -5.16
C LEU A 73 -3.37 -6.36 -5.10
N GLN A 74 -4.63 -6.05 -5.40
CA GLN A 74 -5.71 -7.03 -5.45
C GLN A 74 -5.45 -8.11 -6.51
N ASP A 75 -5.01 -7.72 -7.70
CA ASP A 75 -4.67 -8.66 -8.78
C ASP A 75 -3.54 -9.61 -8.36
N MET A 76 -2.52 -9.10 -7.65
CA MET A 76 -1.45 -9.94 -7.12
C MET A 76 -1.91 -10.88 -6.00
N LEU A 77 -2.81 -10.41 -5.13
CA LEU A 77 -3.39 -11.24 -4.07
C LEU A 77 -4.24 -12.37 -4.66
N LEU A 78 -5.02 -12.06 -5.70
CA LEU A 78 -5.80 -13.03 -6.44
C LEU A 78 -4.88 -14.08 -7.08
N GLY A 79 -3.82 -13.65 -7.77
CA GLY A 79 -2.82 -14.56 -8.33
C GLY A 79 -2.16 -15.45 -7.26
N ALA A 80 -1.83 -14.88 -6.10
CA ALA A 80 -1.26 -15.63 -4.99
C ALA A 80 -2.26 -16.62 -4.36
N SER A 81 -3.55 -16.29 -4.28
CA SER A 81 -4.57 -17.25 -3.83
C SER A 81 -4.78 -18.37 -4.84
N LEU A 82 -4.83 -18.05 -6.14
CA LEU A 82 -4.98 -19.05 -7.19
C LEU A 82 -3.82 -20.04 -7.18
N PHE A 83 -2.59 -19.55 -7.03
CA PHE A 83 -1.42 -20.41 -6.88
C PHE A 83 -1.49 -21.29 -5.63
N ALA A 84 -1.99 -20.77 -4.50
CA ALA A 84 -2.13 -21.56 -3.28
C ALA A 84 -3.25 -22.63 -3.36
N THR A 85 -4.26 -22.41 -4.21
CA THR A 85 -5.39 -23.35 -4.37
C THR A 85 -5.13 -24.41 -5.44
N TYR A 86 -4.37 -24.08 -6.49
CA TYR A 86 -4.17 -24.96 -7.66
C TYR A 86 -2.70 -25.32 -7.94
N GLY A 87 -1.76 -24.81 -7.15
CA GLY A 87 -0.32 -25.06 -7.28
C GLY A 87 0.23 -26.10 -6.30
#